data_AF-A0A7W1FBZ9-F1
#
_entry.id   AF-A0A7W1FBZ9-F1
#
_cell.length_a   1.000
_cell.length_b   1.000
_cell.length_c   1.000
_cell.angle_alpha   90.00
_cell.angle_beta   90.00
_cell.angle_gamma   90.00
#
_symmetry.space_group_name_H-M   'P 1'
#
loop_
_entity.id
_entity.type
_entity.pdbx_description
1 polymer ?
#
loop_
_entity_poly.entity_id
_entity_poly.type
_entity_poly.pdbx_seq_one_letter_code
_entity_poly.pdbx_strand_id
1 'polypeptide(L)' 'FGFSENRRKLQLRAEFLNIFNYVVFGTPGTNINAANFGIVTSQGNRPRLIQLVGRFTF' A
#
# COMPACT_ATOMS: atom_id res chain seq x y z
N PHE A 1 21.26 1.40 40.05
CA PHE A 1 20.82 0.09 39.51
C PHE A 1 19.30 0.12 39.39
N GLY A 2 18.76 0.33 38.18
CA GLY A 2 17.32 0.42 37.95
C GLY A 2 16.79 -0.88 37.37
N PHE A 3 15.92 -1.56 38.12
CA PHE A 3 15.27 -2.79 37.68
C PHE A 3 14.45 -2.52 36.41
N SER A 4 14.79 -3.18 35.32
CA SER A 4 13.98 -3.24 34.11
C SER A 4 12.86 -4.26 34.34
N GLU A 5 11.77 -3.84 34.97
CA GLU A 5 10.57 -4.66 35.12
C GLU A 5 9.90 -4.88 33.77
N ASN A 6 9.84 -6.15 33.34
CA ASN A 6 9.02 -6.73 32.27
C ASN A 6 8.19 -5.73 31.43
N ARG A 7 8.83 -5.14 30.41
CA ARG A 7 8.14 -4.22 29.50
C ARG A 7 7.52 -4.97 28.34
N ARG A 8 6.53 -5.82 28.63
CA ARG A 8 5.59 -6.30 27.61
C ARG A 8 4.93 -5.06 26.98
N LYS A 9 5.02 -4.92 25.65
CA LYS A 9 4.51 -3.77 24.91
C LYS A 9 3.64 -4.25 23.76
N LEU A 10 2.44 -3.68 23.63
CA LEU A 10 1.59 -3.81 22.46
C LEU A 10 1.59 -2.49 21.70
N GLN A 11 1.87 -2.53 20.40
CA GLN A 11 1.77 -1.39 19.49
C GLN A 11 0.74 -1.72 18.41
N LEU A 12 -0.23 -0.83 18.23
CA LEU A 12 -1.20 -0.90 17.14
C LEU A 12 -0.90 0.23 16.16
N ARG A 13 -0.94 -0.06 14.86
CA ARG A 13 -0.76 0.91 13.79
C ARG A 13 -1.85 0.72 12.75
N ALA A 14 -2.56 1.79 12.43
CA ALA A 14 -3.44 1.86 11.28
C ALA A 14 -2.71 2.58 10.14
N GLU A 15 -2.74 2.00 8.94
CA GLU A 15 -2.18 2.60 7.74
C GLU A 15 -3.24 2.68 6.66
N PHE A 16 -3.33 3.84 6.01
CA PHE A 16 -4.30 4.14 4.96
C PHE A 16 -3.53 4.64 3.75
N LEU A 17 -3.44 3.82 2.70
CA LEU A 17 -2.86 4.21 1.42
C LEU A 17 -3.98 4.43 0.41
N ASN A 18 -3.89 5.53 -0.34
CA ASN A 18 -4.92 5.95 -1.30
C ASN A 18 -6.32 6.00 -0.65
N ILE A 19 -6.44 6.69 0.50
CA ILE A 19 -7.68 6.73 1.31
C ILE A 19 -8.91 7.20 0.52
N PHE A 20 -8.70 8.10 -0.45
CA PHE A 20 -9.74 8.65 -1.32
C PHE A 20 -9.95 7.85 -2.61
N ASN A 21 -9.20 6.76 -2.82
CA ASN A 21 -9.30 5.89 -3.99
C ASN A 21 -9.14 6.62 -5.34
N TYR A 22 -8.20 7.56 -5.42
CA TYR A 22 -7.82 8.17 -6.70
C TYR A 22 -7.14 7.16 -7.60
N VAL A 23 -7.47 7.16 -8.89
CA VAL A 23 -6.85 6.31 -9.90
C VAL A 23 -5.81 7.11 -10.67
N VAL A 24 -4.60 6.56 -10.78
CA VAL A 24 -3.58 7.05 -11.70
C VAL A 24 -3.55 6.07 -12.85
N PHE A 25 -3.87 6.53 -14.05
CA PHE A 25 -3.85 5.70 -15.25
C PHE A 25 -2.41 5.29 -15.59
N GLY A 26 -2.26 4.04 -16.05
CA GLY A 26 -0.99 3.52 -16.54
C GLY A 26 -0.60 4.10 -17.90
N THR A 27 0.51 3.63 -18.45
CA THR A 27 0.93 4.04 -19.79
C THR A 27 0.10 3.34 -20.87
N PRO A 28 -0.16 3.99 -22.01
CA PRO A 28 -0.75 3.33 -23.18
C PRO A 28 0.12 2.19 -23.69
N GLY A 29 -0.48 1.22 -24.39
CA GLY A 29 0.27 0.18 -25.10
C GLY A 29 1.24 0.78 -26.12
N THR A 30 2.51 0.40 -26.08
CA THR A 30 3.58 1.01 -26.90
C THR A 30 4.00 0.18 -28.10
N ASN A 31 3.57 -1.09 -28.19
CA ASN A 31 3.86 -1.94 -29.33
C ASN A 31 2.89 -1.62 -30.49
N ILE A 32 3.42 -1.04 -31.57
CA ILE A 32 2.64 -0.59 -32.74
C ILE A 32 1.92 -1.72 -33.48
N ASN A 33 2.39 -2.96 -33.35
CA ASN A 33 1.78 -4.11 -34.00
C ASN A 33 0.71 -4.80 -33.13
N ALA A 34 0.51 -4.34 -31.88
CA ALA A 34 -0.45 -4.93 -30.97
C ALA A 34 -1.83 -4.25 -31.08
N ALA A 35 -2.90 -5.02 -30.87
CA ALA A 35 -4.28 -4.52 -30.95
C ALA A 35 -4.59 -3.40 -29.93
N ASN A 36 -3.80 -3.29 -28.86
CA ASN A 36 -3.95 -2.29 -27.81
C ASN A 36 -2.96 -1.11 -27.92
N PHE A 37 -2.32 -0.91 -29.08
CA PHE A 37 -1.45 0.25 -29.30
C PHE A 37 -2.19 1.57 -29.04
N GLY A 38 -1.58 2.47 -28.27
CA GLY A 38 -2.15 3.76 -27.91
C GLY A 38 -3.31 3.71 -26.89
N ILE A 39 -3.71 2.52 -26.42
CA ILE A 39 -4.82 2.35 -25.48
C ILE A 39 -4.28 2.13 -24.07
N VAL A 40 -4.81 2.87 -23.10
CA VAL A 40 -4.54 2.64 -21.67
C VAL A 40 -5.47 1.54 -21.16
N THR A 41 -4.91 0.48 -20.59
CA THR A 41 -5.65 -0.70 -20.10
C THR A 41 -5.36 -1.03 -18.64
N SER A 42 -4.55 -0.22 -17.97
CA SER A 42 -4.09 -0.47 -16.60
C SER A 42 -4.10 0.80 -15.76
N GLN A 43 -4.02 0.60 -14.44
CA GLN A 43 -3.72 1.65 -13.47
C GLN A 43 -2.25 1.55 -13.06
N GLY A 44 -1.61 2.70 -12.84
CA GLY A 44 -0.22 2.80 -12.40
C GLY A 44 -0.05 2.87 -10.88
N ASN A 45 -1.11 3.17 -10.13
CA ASN A 45 -1.06 3.21 -8.67
C ASN A 45 -1.70 1.98 -8.00
N ARG A 46 -1.46 1.84 -6.69
CA ARG A 46 -2.18 0.85 -5.87
C ARG A 46 -3.60 1.36 -5.57
N PRO A 47 -4.63 0.48 -5.62
CA PRO A 47 -5.95 0.78 -5.08
C PRO A 47 -5.92 1.18 -3.60
N ARG A 48 -7.04 1.70 -3.08
CA ARG A 48 -7.19 1.96 -1.66
C ARG A 48 -6.85 0.73 -0.82
N LEU A 49 -5.88 0.89 0.09
CA LEU A 49 -5.46 -0.15 1.02
C LEU A 49 -5.57 0.40 2.45
N ILE A 50 -6.30 -0.32 3.29
CA ILE A 50 -6.46 -0.02 4.71
C ILE A 50 -5.98 -1.25 5.46
N GLN A 51 -5.03 -1.06 6.36
CA GLN A 51 -4.46 -2.14 7.16
C GLN A 51 -4.31 -1.74 8.63
N LEU A 52 -4.51 -2.73 9.50
CA LEU A 52 -4.26 -2.64 10.92
C LEU A 52 -3.17 -3.65 11.28
N VAL A 53 -2.09 -3.15 11.87
CA VAL A 53 -0.92 -3.94 12.25
C VAL A 53 -0.77 -3.92 13.76
N GLY A 54 -0.57 -5.09 14.35
CA GLY A 54 -0.23 -5.26 15.77
C GLY A 54 1.20 -5.76 15.92
N ARG A 55 1.98 -5.13 16.79
CA ARG A 55 3.30 -5.61 17.22
C ARG A 55 3.30 -5.82 18.74
N PHE A 56 3.54 -7.05 19.14
CA PHE A 56 3.75 -7.42 20.53
C PHE A 56 5.25 -7.65 20.78
N THR A 57 5.78 -7.04 21.84
CA THR A 57 7.15 -7.24 22.33
C THR A 57 7.06 -7.69 23.78
N PHE A 58 7.84 -8.71 24.17
CA PHE A 58 7.89 -9.23 25.54
C PHE A 58 9.26 -8.99 26.17
#